data_AF-A0A183UQ08-F1
#
_entry.id   AF-A0A183UQ08-F1
#
_cell.length_a   1.000
_cell.length_b   1.000
_cell.length_c   1.000
_cell.angle_alpha   90.00
_cell.angle_beta   90.00
_cell.angle_gamma   90.00
#
_symmetry.space_group_name_H-M   'P 1'
#
loop_
_entity.id
_entity.type
_entity.pdbx_description
1 polymer ?
#
loop_
_entity_poly.entity_id
_entity_poly.type
_entity_poly.pdbx_seq_one_letter_code
_entity_poly.pdbx_strand_id
1 'polypeptide(L)'
;MREIVAAVVYIHEVAGILHRDLKPGNILIGLKNRIKLADFGLAVRVSELPRVSRALSGTPNYMSPEVLDGNGHSKESEAWALGCVFYCMLVGKPPFETDSLERTYSRIRSCSYFIPPEDRISERARVLIHRLLDPDVGRRLKVVDILDCDYFSREKAVKWGHDASMACSYQAGVHSRESGMDLDRMRSPKPDEPMLLLNLFMSGQISVLDEPSRVVNEHIVMVNKWVDYTNTYGFGCVLSDGTECVQFVDGSSCAHSALSDLRFATRYTAERWQLVINTNERPPTVYEWTSVSDVSDPVVIRKIELANLFRHALENLCVAYMHRELQSASPFAVVMPYMNYLVYQRRSNGALVMVLSDGITQINLLETHEKLVLRFEESGEVSVVVVHPEREMRIYRVSTKAFVPTAVDNRCVHDLITEARCRLVDHSNRPYYATEC
;
A
#
# COMPACT_ATOMS: atom_id res chain seq x y z
N MET A 1 18.01 -13.01 9.26
CA MET A 1 18.55 -14.28 8.73
C MET A 1 18.10 -15.52 9.51
N ARG A 2 18.36 -15.66 10.82
CA ARG A 2 17.92 -16.86 11.59
C ARG A 2 16.43 -17.19 11.42
N GLU A 3 15.55 -16.19 11.60
CA GLU A 3 14.10 -16.39 11.46
C GLU A 3 13.68 -16.71 10.02
N ILE A 4 14.38 -16.15 9.03
CA ILE A 4 14.13 -16.42 7.60
C ILE A 4 14.42 -17.90 7.32
N VAL A 5 15.60 -18.37 7.72
CA VAL A 5 16.01 -19.77 7.53
C VAL A 5 15.06 -20.71 8.26
N ALA A 6 14.69 -20.41 9.50
CA ALA A 6 13.73 -21.22 10.25
C ALA A 6 12.37 -21.33 9.55
N ALA A 7 11.89 -20.23 8.95
CA ALA A 7 10.64 -20.23 8.18
C ALA A 7 10.77 -21.06 6.88
N VAL A 8 11.92 -20.98 6.18
CA VAL A 8 12.15 -21.79 4.97
C VAL A 8 12.28 -23.28 5.31
N VAL A 9 13.00 -23.63 6.38
CA VAL A 9 13.06 -25.01 6.89
C VAL A 9 11.67 -25.53 7.20
N TYR A 10 10.81 -24.72 7.82
CA TYR A 10 9.43 -25.13 8.11
C TYR A 10 8.65 -25.45 6.84
N ILE A 11 8.66 -24.58 5.82
CA ILE A 11 7.93 -24.86 4.58
C ILE A 11 8.52 -26.05 3.81
N HIS A 12 9.83 -26.28 3.89
CA HIS A 12 10.50 -27.41 3.25
C HIS A 12 10.21 -28.76 3.91
N GLU A 13 10.32 -28.82 5.23
CA GLU A 13 10.31 -30.08 5.99
C GLU A 13 8.93 -30.41 6.56
N VAL A 14 8.17 -29.39 6.98
CA VAL A 14 6.86 -29.60 7.60
C VAL A 14 5.75 -29.47 6.56
N ALA A 15 5.79 -28.43 5.72
CA ALA A 15 4.73 -28.18 4.75
C ALA A 15 4.94 -28.94 3.42
N GLY A 16 6.17 -29.35 3.12
CA GLY A 16 6.52 -29.98 1.84
C GLY A 16 6.35 -29.05 0.65
N ILE A 17 6.63 -27.75 0.82
CA ILE A 17 6.42 -26.68 -0.14
C ILE A 17 7.76 -26.03 -0.51
N LEU A 18 7.96 -25.73 -1.79
CA LEU A 18 8.96 -24.78 -2.28
C LEU A 18 8.30 -23.43 -2.54
N HIS A 19 8.92 -22.34 -2.10
CA HIS A 19 8.37 -20.99 -2.28
C HIS A 19 8.60 -20.44 -3.70
N ARG A 20 9.76 -20.74 -4.30
CA ARG A 20 10.17 -20.41 -5.69
C ARG A 20 10.39 -18.93 -6.02
N ASP A 21 10.16 -18.03 -5.07
CA ASP A 21 10.40 -16.59 -5.21
C ASP A 21 10.91 -15.96 -3.91
N LEU A 22 11.89 -16.61 -3.27
CA LEU A 22 12.55 -16.05 -2.09
C LEU A 22 13.38 -14.82 -2.47
N LYS A 23 12.96 -13.66 -1.98
CA LYS A 23 13.61 -12.37 -2.18
C LYS A 23 13.29 -11.44 -0.99
N PRO A 24 14.06 -10.35 -0.77
CA PRO A 24 13.78 -9.42 0.32
C PRO A 24 12.34 -8.89 0.33
N GLY A 25 11.75 -8.62 -0.85
CA GLY A 25 10.35 -8.18 -0.95
C GLY A 25 9.30 -9.17 -0.44
N ASN A 26 9.65 -10.46 -0.35
CA ASN A 26 8.77 -11.53 0.12
C ASN A 26 9.09 -11.95 1.58
N ILE A 27 9.98 -11.22 2.24
CA ILE A 27 10.38 -11.42 3.64
C ILE A 27 9.92 -10.20 4.44
N LEU A 28 8.72 -10.29 5.00
CA LEU A 28 8.06 -9.19 5.70
C LEU A 28 8.54 -9.09 7.14
N ILE A 29 8.55 -7.86 7.67
CA ILE A 29 8.80 -7.57 9.08
C ILE A 29 7.47 -7.18 9.72
N GLY A 30 6.92 -8.06 10.55
CA GLY A 30 5.67 -7.83 11.28
C GLY A 30 5.86 -7.14 12.63
N LEU A 31 4.75 -6.99 13.37
CA LEU A 31 4.74 -6.45 14.73
C LEU A 31 5.76 -7.16 15.63
N LYS A 32 6.40 -6.40 16.52
CA LYS A 32 7.51 -6.85 17.38
C LYS A 32 8.76 -7.33 16.62
N ASN A 33 8.98 -6.80 15.41
CA ASN A 33 10.16 -7.09 14.59
C ASN A 33 10.31 -8.58 14.24
N ARG A 34 9.17 -9.28 14.03
CA ARG A 34 9.11 -10.71 13.71
C ARG A 34 9.03 -10.92 12.20
N ILE A 35 9.86 -11.80 11.67
CA ILE A 35 9.86 -12.11 10.24
C ILE A 35 8.66 -12.99 9.85
N LYS A 36 8.08 -12.72 8.68
CA LYS A 36 7.06 -13.54 8.02
C LYS A 36 7.41 -13.73 6.55
N LEU A 37 7.39 -14.96 6.05
CA LEU A 37 7.42 -15.23 4.61
C LEU A 37 6.05 -14.89 4.00
N ALA A 38 6.04 -14.29 2.81
CA ALA A 38 4.85 -13.87 2.09
C ALA A 38 4.98 -14.16 0.60
N ASP A 39 3.88 -14.05 -0.15
CA ASP A 39 3.81 -14.27 -1.60
C ASP A 39 4.18 -15.70 -2.05
N PHE A 40 3.27 -16.63 -1.75
CA PHE A 40 3.31 -18.01 -2.22
C PHE A 40 2.72 -18.16 -3.64
N GLY A 41 2.64 -17.08 -4.43
CA GLY A 41 2.03 -17.10 -5.76
C GLY A 41 2.73 -18.02 -6.77
N LEU A 42 4.02 -18.30 -6.53
CA LEU A 42 4.81 -19.25 -7.32
C LEU A 42 5.08 -20.57 -6.59
N ALA A 43 4.57 -20.72 -5.36
CA ALA A 43 4.88 -21.86 -4.52
C ALA A 43 4.26 -23.16 -5.06
N VAL A 44 4.92 -24.28 -4.79
CA VAL A 44 4.46 -25.61 -5.23
C VAL A 44 4.77 -26.66 -4.18
N ARG A 45 3.92 -27.68 -4.07
CA ARG A 45 4.24 -28.85 -3.25
C ARG A 45 5.32 -29.68 -3.92
N VAL A 46 6.29 -30.16 -3.14
CA VAL A 46 7.40 -30.98 -3.63
C VAL A 46 6.89 -32.25 -4.34
N SER A 47 5.78 -32.82 -3.87
CA SER A 47 5.12 -33.97 -4.48
C SER A 47 4.50 -33.70 -5.85
N GLU A 48 4.24 -32.43 -6.18
CA GLU A 48 3.58 -31.99 -7.41
C GLU A 48 4.58 -31.41 -8.43
N LEU A 49 5.88 -31.44 -8.12
CA LEU A 49 6.92 -30.95 -9.02
C LEU A 49 7.01 -31.83 -10.28
N PRO A 50 6.88 -31.23 -11.49
CA PRO A 50 7.17 -31.93 -12.72
C PRO A 50 8.63 -32.40 -12.74
N ARG A 51 8.90 -33.61 -13.25
CA ARG A 51 10.28 -34.13 -13.38
C ARG A 51 11.19 -33.24 -14.24
N VAL A 52 10.60 -32.44 -15.12
CA VAL A 52 11.27 -31.39 -15.92
C VAL A 52 10.31 -30.21 -16.00
N SER A 53 10.73 -29.04 -15.51
CA SER A 53 9.97 -27.79 -15.60
C SER A 53 10.73 -26.79 -16.47
N ARG A 54 10.23 -26.54 -17.69
CA ARG A 54 10.80 -25.54 -18.61
C ARG A 54 10.32 -24.10 -18.33
N ALA A 55 9.38 -23.92 -17.41
CA ALA A 55 8.88 -22.61 -17.04
C ALA A 55 9.88 -21.90 -16.10
N LEU A 56 10.52 -20.85 -16.61
CA LEU A 56 11.28 -19.90 -15.80
C LEU A 56 10.30 -19.09 -14.96
N SER A 57 10.40 -19.18 -13.64
CA SER A 57 9.54 -18.47 -12.69
C SER A 57 10.35 -17.94 -11.52
N GLY A 58 9.94 -16.78 -11.00
CA GLY A 58 10.62 -16.08 -9.91
C GLY A 58 11.30 -14.80 -10.37
N THR A 59 12.01 -14.17 -9.44
CA THR A 59 12.72 -12.91 -9.71
C THR A 59 14.15 -13.17 -10.20
N PRO A 60 14.55 -12.70 -11.41
CA PRO A 60 15.84 -13.02 -12.05
C PRO A 60 17.08 -12.91 -11.16
N ASN A 61 17.17 -11.87 -10.33
CA ASN A 61 18.33 -11.61 -9.45
C ASN A 61 18.54 -12.65 -8.34
N TYR A 62 17.56 -13.53 -8.09
CA TYR A 62 17.57 -14.54 -7.03
C TYR A 62 17.46 -15.96 -7.57
N MET A 63 17.38 -16.15 -8.90
CA MET A 63 17.35 -17.47 -9.53
C MET A 63 18.71 -18.14 -9.49
N SER A 64 18.71 -19.46 -9.27
CA SER A 64 19.92 -20.28 -9.32
C SER A 64 20.29 -20.67 -10.76
N PRO A 65 21.57 -21.02 -11.03
CA PRO A 65 22.02 -21.40 -12.37
C PRO A 65 21.19 -22.55 -12.96
N GLU A 66 20.88 -23.56 -12.17
CA GLU A 66 20.13 -24.72 -12.63
C GLU A 66 18.65 -24.39 -12.97
N VAL A 67 18.05 -23.40 -12.31
CA VAL A 67 16.72 -22.89 -12.67
C VAL A 67 16.77 -22.15 -14.01
N LEU A 68 17.81 -21.35 -14.24
CA LEU A 68 18.03 -20.66 -15.52
C LEU A 68 18.24 -21.63 -16.69
N ASP A 69 18.82 -22.78 -16.41
CA ASP A 69 19.07 -23.83 -17.40
C ASP A 69 17.88 -24.79 -17.59
N GLY A 70 16.76 -24.55 -16.88
CA GLY A 70 15.52 -25.29 -17.05
C GLY A 70 15.46 -26.63 -16.30
N ASN A 71 16.36 -26.85 -15.32
CA ASN A 71 16.33 -28.05 -14.48
C ASN A 71 15.26 -27.98 -13.38
N GLY A 72 14.54 -26.86 -13.27
CA GLY A 72 13.45 -26.65 -12.32
C GLY A 72 13.93 -26.24 -10.93
N HIS A 73 12.98 -25.96 -10.05
CA HIS A 73 13.24 -25.55 -8.67
C HIS A 73 13.38 -26.75 -7.74
N SER A 74 14.28 -26.61 -6.76
CA SER A 74 14.53 -27.58 -5.68
C SER A 74 14.82 -26.88 -4.35
N LYS A 75 14.97 -27.64 -3.27
CA LYS A 75 15.39 -27.08 -1.96
C LYS A 75 16.77 -26.39 -2.06
N GLU A 76 17.65 -26.92 -2.89
CA GLU A 76 18.97 -26.36 -3.18
C GLU A 76 18.88 -25.06 -3.99
N SER A 77 17.90 -24.93 -4.90
CA SER A 77 17.64 -23.65 -5.58
C SER A 77 17.17 -22.56 -4.61
N GLU A 78 16.45 -22.93 -3.54
CA GLU A 78 16.03 -21.99 -2.50
C GLU A 78 17.17 -21.64 -1.53
N ALA A 79 18.14 -22.55 -1.33
CA ALA A 79 19.38 -22.25 -0.62
C ALA A 79 20.20 -21.17 -1.36
N TRP A 80 20.26 -21.23 -2.70
CA TRP A 80 20.86 -20.18 -3.51
C TRP A 80 20.16 -18.83 -3.32
N ALA A 81 18.82 -18.81 -3.40
CA ALA A 81 18.04 -17.60 -3.18
C ALA A 81 18.26 -17.01 -1.78
N LEU A 82 18.37 -17.86 -0.74
CA LEU A 82 18.76 -17.44 0.61
C LEU A 82 20.17 -16.85 0.66
N GLY A 83 21.12 -17.36 -0.14
CA GLY A 83 22.44 -16.77 -0.33
C GLY A 83 22.37 -15.36 -0.92
N CYS A 84 21.54 -15.17 -1.95
CA CYS A 84 21.30 -13.85 -2.55
C CYS A 84 20.64 -12.87 -1.57
N VAL A 85 19.66 -13.33 -0.79
CA VAL A 85 19.02 -12.53 0.28
C VAL A 85 20.05 -12.14 1.33
N PHE A 86 20.86 -13.10 1.82
CA PHE A 86 21.85 -12.85 2.85
C PHE A 86 22.93 -11.86 2.38
N TYR A 87 23.40 -12.01 1.14
CA TYR A 87 24.28 -11.03 0.49
C TYR A 87 23.61 -9.65 0.44
N CYS A 88 22.36 -9.56 -0.02
CA CYS A 88 21.64 -8.30 -0.13
C CYS A 88 21.46 -7.59 1.22
N MET A 89 21.22 -8.35 2.31
CA MET A 89 21.13 -7.80 3.66
C MET A 89 22.45 -7.15 4.13
N LEU A 90 23.59 -7.66 3.68
CA LEU A 90 24.92 -7.16 4.08
C LEU A 90 25.46 -6.07 3.15
N VAL A 91 25.14 -6.14 1.86
CA VAL A 91 25.72 -5.29 0.80
C VAL A 91 24.75 -4.20 0.33
N GLY A 92 23.45 -4.36 0.58
CA GLY A 92 22.40 -3.41 0.19
C GLY A 92 21.88 -3.58 -1.24
N LYS A 93 22.41 -4.52 -2.02
CA LYS A 93 21.96 -4.84 -3.39
C LYS A 93 22.17 -6.34 -3.71
N PRO A 94 21.49 -6.90 -4.72
CA PRO A 94 21.67 -8.30 -5.12
C PRO A 94 23.08 -8.59 -5.67
N PRO A 95 23.57 -9.84 -5.56
CA PRO A 95 24.94 -10.19 -5.97
C PRO A 95 25.19 -10.12 -7.47
N PHE A 96 24.17 -10.39 -8.29
CA PHE A 96 24.28 -10.51 -9.74
C PHE A 96 23.59 -9.38 -10.52
N GLU A 97 23.18 -8.31 -9.83
CA GLU A 97 22.47 -7.18 -10.44
C GLU A 97 23.31 -6.50 -11.53
N THR A 98 22.69 -6.24 -12.68
CA THR A 98 23.26 -5.51 -13.81
C THR A 98 22.20 -4.67 -14.52
N ASP A 99 22.62 -3.94 -15.56
CA ASP A 99 21.77 -3.11 -16.42
C ASP A 99 20.93 -3.91 -17.44
N SER A 100 21.14 -5.22 -17.59
CA SER A 100 20.36 -6.05 -18.51
C SER A 100 20.18 -7.48 -18.00
N LEU A 101 19.01 -8.07 -18.25
CA LEU A 101 18.71 -9.44 -17.84
C LEU A 101 19.70 -10.47 -18.40
N GLU A 102 20.15 -10.28 -19.65
CA GLU A 102 21.14 -11.16 -20.28
C GLU A 102 22.48 -11.16 -19.53
N ARG A 103 22.97 -9.98 -19.13
CA ARG A 103 24.20 -9.88 -18.32
C ARG A 103 24.01 -10.46 -16.92
N THR A 104 22.85 -10.22 -16.29
CA THR A 104 22.52 -10.84 -15.00
C THR A 104 22.56 -12.36 -15.10
N TYR A 105 21.94 -12.96 -16.13
CA TYR A 105 21.99 -14.41 -16.36
C TYR A 105 23.42 -14.92 -16.61
N SER A 106 24.22 -14.19 -17.37
CA SER A 106 25.63 -14.53 -17.59
C SER A 106 26.45 -14.52 -16.29
N ARG A 107 26.22 -13.54 -15.41
CA ARG A 107 26.86 -13.48 -14.08
C ARG A 107 26.40 -14.59 -13.16
N ILE A 108 25.12 -14.97 -13.19
CA ILE A 108 24.61 -16.10 -12.40
C ILE A 108 25.30 -17.40 -12.85
N ARG A 109 25.33 -17.69 -14.16
CA ARG A 109 25.98 -18.90 -14.71
C ARG A 109 27.47 -18.98 -14.43
N SER A 110 28.17 -17.85 -14.52
CA SER A 110 29.60 -17.77 -14.19
C SER A 110 29.89 -17.59 -12.71
N CYS A 111 28.85 -17.51 -11.86
CA CYS A 111 28.94 -17.22 -10.44
C CYS A 111 29.78 -15.96 -10.12
N SER A 112 29.65 -14.93 -10.94
CA SER A 112 30.46 -13.72 -10.89
C SER A 112 29.79 -12.62 -10.07
N TYR A 113 30.16 -12.51 -8.80
CA TYR A 113 29.74 -11.45 -7.88
C TYR A 113 30.94 -10.93 -7.07
N PHE A 114 30.78 -9.76 -6.45
CA PHE A 114 31.86 -9.10 -5.69
C PHE A 114 31.46 -8.96 -4.23
N ILE A 115 32.24 -9.51 -3.30
CA ILE A 115 32.04 -9.23 -1.87
C ILE A 115 33.00 -8.09 -1.45
N PRO A 116 32.50 -7.01 -0.84
CA PRO A 116 33.33 -5.97 -0.23
C PRO A 116 34.43 -6.51 0.71
N PRO A 117 35.50 -5.72 0.97
CA PRO A 117 36.63 -6.16 1.81
C PRO A 117 36.21 -6.50 3.27
N GLU A 118 37.12 -7.16 4.00
CA GLU A 118 36.85 -7.75 5.33
C GLU A 118 36.46 -6.75 6.41
N ASP A 119 36.87 -5.49 6.25
CA ASP A 119 36.49 -4.37 7.12
C ASP A 119 34.97 -4.11 7.12
N ARG A 120 34.26 -4.52 6.05
CA ARG A 120 32.81 -4.36 5.92
C ARG A 120 32.04 -5.67 6.14
N ILE A 121 32.63 -6.82 5.81
CA ILE A 121 31.95 -8.12 5.88
C ILE A 121 32.88 -9.15 6.50
N SER A 122 32.46 -9.68 7.67
CA SER A 122 33.21 -10.70 8.40
C SER A 122 33.50 -11.96 7.56
N GLU A 123 34.62 -12.60 7.84
CA GLU A 123 35.00 -13.86 7.16
C GLU A 123 33.95 -14.96 7.31
N ARG A 124 33.30 -15.05 8.48
CA ARG A 124 32.20 -16.01 8.69
C ARG A 124 31.02 -15.77 7.75
N ALA A 125 30.67 -14.50 7.50
CA ALA A 125 29.62 -14.14 6.57
C ALA A 125 30.04 -14.45 5.12
N ARG A 126 31.30 -14.18 4.76
CA ARG A 126 31.87 -14.53 3.44
C ARG A 126 31.79 -16.02 3.15
N VAL A 127 32.24 -16.85 4.10
CA VAL A 127 32.17 -18.30 4.01
C VAL A 127 30.73 -18.76 3.83
N LEU A 128 29.76 -18.20 4.58
CA LEU A 128 28.35 -18.56 4.42
C LEU A 128 27.80 -18.15 3.04
N ILE A 129 28.15 -16.96 2.53
CA ILE A 129 27.77 -16.52 1.18
C ILE A 129 28.31 -17.50 0.13
N HIS A 130 29.61 -17.83 0.19
CA HIS A 130 30.23 -18.77 -0.75
C HIS A 130 29.61 -20.17 -0.72
N ARG A 131 29.25 -20.67 0.46
CA ARG A 131 28.61 -21.99 0.61
C ARG A 131 27.17 -22.02 0.08
N LEU A 132 26.44 -20.90 0.13
CA LEU A 132 25.07 -20.79 -0.39
C LEU A 132 25.05 -20.50 -1.89
N LEU A 133 26.03 -19.73 -2.39
CA LEU A 133 26.18 -19.37 -3.81
C LEU A 133 27.19 -20.29 -4.53
N ASP A 134 27.19 -21.60 -4.24
CA ASP A 134 27.94 -22.59 -5.03
C ASP A 134 27.10 -23.01 -6.25
N PRO A 135 27.60 -22.86 -7.49
CA PRO A 135 26.89 -23.31 -8.69
C PRO A 135 26.66 -24.82 -8.73
N ASP A 136 27.51 -25.59 -8.07
CA ASP A 136 27.35 -27.02 -7.93
C ASP A 136 26.30 -27.34 -6.86
N VAL A 137 25.12 -27.77 -7.31
CA VAL A 137 23.98 -28.17 -6.48
C VAL A 137 24.38 -29.21 -5.42
N GLY A 138 25.31 -30.12 -5.73
CA GLY A 138 25.74 -31.18 -4.81
C GLY A 138 26.67 -30.69 -3.69
N ARG A 139 27.39 -29.58 -3.91
CA ARG A 139 28.25 -28.95 -2.91
C ARG A 139 27.57 -27.82 -2.15
N ARG A 140 26.50 -27.26 -2.72
CA ARG A 140 25.74 -26.16 -2.12
C ARG A 140 25.21 -26.55 -0.75
N LEU A 141 25.37 -25.64 0.22
CA LEU A 141 24.87 -25.81 1.58
C LEU A 141 23.36 -26.00 1.58
N LYS A 142 22.89 -27.06 2.24
CA LYS A 142 21.46 -27.34 2.38
C LYS A 142 20.82 -26.37 3.36
N VAL A 143 19.55 -26.03 3.11
CA VAL A 143 18.79 -25.08 3.94
C VAL A 143 18.76 -25.49 5.41
N VAL A 144 18.58 -26.78 5.68
CA VAL A 144 18.53 -27.34 7.05
C VAL A 144 19.84 -27.17 7.82
N ASP A 145 20.98 -27.13 7.14
CA ASP A 145 22.31 -27.05 7.75
C ASP A 145 22.80 -25.60 7.93
N ILE A 146 22.02 -24.60 7.46
CA ILE A 146 22.44 -23.20 7.48
C ILE A 146 22.65 -22.69 8.91
N LEU A 147 21.74 -23.03 9.83
CA LEU A 147 21.80 -22.53 11.21
C LEU A 147 22.95 -23.13 12.04
N ASP A 148 23.56 -24.22 11.56
CA ASP A 148 24.70 -24.88 12.21
C ASP A 148 26.05 -24.30 11.77
N CYS A 149 26.06 -23.42 10.77
CA CYS A 149 27.29 -22.77 10.30
C CYS A 149 27.89 -21.84 11.35
N ASP A 150 29.21 -21.68 11.32
CA ASP A 150 29.99 -20.81 12.22
C ASP A 150 29.49 -19.37 12.30
N TYR A 151 28.86 -18.86 11.23
CA TYR A 151 28.21 -17.55 11.23
C TYR A 151 27.12 -17.43 12.31
N PHE A 152 26.45 -18.53 12.63
CA PHE A 152 25.43 -18.63 13.69
C PHE A 152 25.95 -19.31 14.96
N SER A 153 27.11 -19.97 14.92
CA SER A 153 27.72 -20.60 16.10
C SER A 153 28.49 -19.57 16.93
N ARG A 154 27.95 -19.28 18.12
CA ARG A 154 28.38 -18.28 19.13
C ARG A 154 28.05 -16.82 18.82
N GLU A 155 26.97 -16.37 19.43
CA GLU A 155 27.03 -15.28 20.42
C GLU A 155 25.87 -15.45 21.42
N LYS A 156 26.16 -15.23 22.71
CA LYS A 156 25.14 -15.14 23.75
C LYS A 156 24.04 -14.21 23.23
N ALA A 157 22.78 -14.62 23.35
CA ALA A 157 21.65 -13.77 23.07
C ALA A 157 21.95 -12.36 23.62
N VAL A 158 22.10 -11.38 22.73
CA VAL A 158 22.05 -9.97 23.12
C VAL A 158 20.67 -9.83 23.74
N LYS A 159 20.61 -9.88 25.07
CA LYS A 159 19.45 -9.39 25.81
C LYS A 159 19.33 -7.94 25.38
N TRP A 160 18.28 -7.64 24.63
CA TRP A 160 17.89 -6.26 24.40
C TRP A 160 17.66 -5.65 25.77
N GLY A 161 18.60 -4.83 26.22
CA GLY A 161 18.47 -4.05 27.43
C GLY A 161 17.26 -3.15 27.25
N HIS A 162 16.32 -3.22 28.18
CA HIS A 162 15.38 -2.14 28.40
C HIS A 162 16.18 -0.94 28.90
N ASP A 163 16.64 -0.08 27.98
CA ASP A 163 17.00 1.29 28.30
C ASP A 163 15.92 2.22 27.74
N ALA A 164 14.88 2.35 28.56
CA ALA A 164 14.02 3.50 28.56
C ALA A 164 14.78 4.67 29.20
N SER A 165 15.59 5.40 28.42
CA SER A 165 15.96 6.78 28.73
C SER A 165 16.63 7.46 27.54
N MET A 166 15.83 8.13 26.71
CA MET A 166 16.25 9.37 26.08
C MET A 166 15.03 10.30 26.04
N ALA A 167 14.66 10.77 27.23
CA ALA A 167 13.87 11.98 27.36
C ALA A 167 14.77 13.14 26.93
N CYS A 168 14.53 13.69 25.74
CA CYS A 168 15.01 15.01 25.40
C CYS A 168 13.92 16.01 25.81
N SER A 169 14.13 16.63 26.96
CA SER A 169 13.35 17.75 27.46
C SER A 169 13.46 18.94 26.52
N TYR A 170 12.34 19.37 25.94
CA TYR A 170 12.13 20.75 25.52
C TYR A 170 11.06 21.36 26.43
N GLN A 171 11.50 22.17 27.39
CA GLN A 171 10.67 23.14 28.09
C GLN A 171 10.92 24.52 27.47
N ALA A 172 9.86 25.14 26.96
CA ALA A 172 9.62 26.59 26.90
C ALA A 172 8.21 26.76 26.32
N GLY A 173 7.27 27.53 26.85
CA GLY A 173 7.22 28.44 27.98
C GLY A 173 5.82 29.05 27.88
N VAL A 174 5.05 29.02 28.96
CA VAL A 174 3.73 29.64 29.03
C VAL A 174 3.92 31.15 29.03
N HIS A 175 3.38 31.85 28.03
CA HIS A 175 3.03 33.26 28.19
C HIS A 175 1.69 33.54 27.52
N SER A 176 0.69 33.73 28.38
CA SER A 176 -0.58 34.39 28.10
C SER A 176 -0.35 35.85 27.71
N ARG A 177 -0.99 36.29 26.62
CA ARG A 177 -1.45 37.67 26.45
C ARG A 177 -2.66 37.69 25.53
N GLU A 178 -3.80 38.05 26.10
CA GLU A 178 -5.01 38.45 25.40
C GLU A 178 -4.77 39.79 24.67
N SER A 179 -5.36 39.95 23.49
CA SER A 179 -6.21 41.10 23.12
C SER A 179 -6.47 41.16 21.61
N GLY A 180 -7.71 41.47 21.24
CA GLY A 180 -8.05 42.09 19.95
C GLY A 180 -8.86 41.22 19.00
N MET A 181 -10.18 41.35 19.09
CA MET A 181 -11.10 40.98 18.02
C MET A 181 -10.79 41.82 16.77
N ASP A 182 -10.83 41.21 15.58
CA ASP A 182 -11.65 41.78 14.52
C ASP A 182 -12.12 40.70 13.54
N LEU A 183 -13.42 40.78 13.23
CA LEU A 183 -14.14 39.96 12.26
C LEU A 183 -13.77 40.43 10.85
N ASP A 184 -13.38 39.53 9.96
CA ASP A 184 -14.14 39.36 8.73
C ASP A 184 -13.76 38.09 7.93
N ARG A 185 -14.81 37.29 7.69
CA ARG A 185 -15.06 36.43 6.52
C ARG A 185 -14.23 35.14 6.30
N MET A 186 -14.82 34.09 6.87
CA MET A 186 -15.49 32.99 6.15
C MET A 186 -14.76 31.64 5.98
N ARG A 187 -15.13 30.76 6.92
CA ARG A 187 -15.26 29.29 6.88
C ARG A 187 -13.98 28.44 6.96
N SER A 188 -13.71 28.09 8.21
CA SER A 188 -12.87 27.06 8.79
C SER A 188 -12.96 25.67 8.11
N PRO A 189 -11.85 24.92 8.02
CA PRO A 189 -11.93 23.48 7.79
C PRO A 189 -12.35 22.80 9.11
N LYS A 190 -13.48 22.10 9.13
CA LYS A 190 -13.73 21.03 10.09
C LYS A 190 -14.42 19.87 9.36
N PRO A 191 -13.88 18.66 9.50
CA PRO A 191 -14.35 17.79 10.57
C PRO A 191 -13.20 17.43 11.50
N ASP A 192 -13.39 17.61 12.81
CA ASP A 192 -12.37 17.24 13.80
C ASP A 192 -12.05 15.73 13.77
N GLU A 193 -12.85 14.88 13.09
CA GLU A 193 -12.66 13.43 12.98
C GLU A 193 -13.03 12.88 11.57
N PRO A 194 -12.06 12.69 10.64
CA PRO A 194 -12.34 12.17 9.30
C PRO A 194 -12.94 10.74 9.32
N MET A 195 -12.67 9.98 10.38
CA MET A 195 -13.17 8.61 10.56
C MET A 195 -14.63 8.53 11.06
N LEU A 196 -15.28 9.66 11.34
CA LEU A 196 -16.60 9.69 11.98
C LEU A 196 -17.68 8.93 11.19
N LEU A 197 -17.79 9.16 9.89
CA LEU A 197 -18.79 8.50 9.05
C LEU A 197 -18.53 7.00 8.91
N LEU A 198 -17.25 6.60 8.80
CA LEU A 198 -16.89 5.20 8.82
C LEU A 198 -17.24 4.54 10.15
N ASN A 199 -16.93 5.17 11.28
CA ASN A 199 -17.28 4.64 12.60
C ASN A 199 -18.80 4.49 12.77
N LEU A 200 -19.57 5.47 12.30
CA LEU A 200 -21.03 5.43 12.30
C LEU A 200 -21.58 4.34 11.38
N PHE A 201 -20.98 4.15 10.20
CA PHE A 201 -21.35 3.06 9.29
C PHE A 201 -21.10 1.69 9.93
N MET A 202 -19.94 1.52 10.56
CA MET A 202 -19.53 0.28 11.20
C MET A 202 -20.33 -0.03 12.48
N SER A 203 -20.89 0.99 13.17
CA SER A 203 -21.77 0.76 14.33
C SER A 203 -23.09 0.09 13.96
N GLY A 204 -23.43 0.09 12.66
CA GLY A 204 -24.66 -0.48 12.14
C GLY A 204 -25.92 0.33 12.45
N GLN A 205 -25.75 1.58 12.87
CA GLN A 205 -26.85 2.49 13.20
C GLN A 205 -27.39 3.25 11.98
N ILE A 206 -26.75 3.15 10.81
CA ILE A 206 -27.19 3.81 9.59
C ILE A 206 -28.33 3.03 8.92
N SER A 207 -29.49 3.66 8.77
CA SER A 207 -30.64 3.13 8.04
C SER A 207 -31.17 4.16 7.04
N VAL A 208 -31.51 3.72 5.83
CA VAL A 208 -32.07 4.59 4.78
C VAL A 208 -33.48 5.05 5.18
N LEU A 209 -33.80 6.34 4.98
CA LEU A 209 -35.17 6.85 5.18
C LEU A 209 -36.11 6.33 4.08
N ASP A 210 -37.41 6.25 4.35
CA ASP A 210 -38.44 5.88 3.35
C ASP A 210 -38.77 7.01 2.35
N GLU A 211 -37.96 8.07 2.33
CA GLU A 211 -38.09 9.17 1.39
C GLU A 211 -37.57 8.76 -0.01
N PRO A 212 -38.14 9.31 -1.10
CA PRO A 212 -37.68 9.02 -2.45
C PRO A 212 -36.24 9.53 -2.65
N SER A 213 -35.42 8.71 -3.30
CA SER A 213 -34.07 9.07 -3.71
C SER A 213 -34.07 10.25 -4.67
N ARG A 214 -33.01 11.05 -4.66
CA ARG A 214 -32.80 12.12 -5.64
C ARG A 214 -31.69 11.73 -6.61
N VAL A 215 -31.78 12.19 -7.85
CA VAL A 215 -30.66 12.08 -8.80
C VAL A 215 -29.57 13.06 -8.37
N VAL A 216 -28.32 12.61 -8.43
CA VAL A 216 -27.17 13.48 -8.15
C VAL A 216 -26.98 14.44 -9.34
N ASN A 217 -27.29 15.72 -9.13
CA ASN A 217 -27.10 16.78 -10.12
C ASN A 217 -25.94 17.73 -9.77
N GLU A 218 -25.17 17.39 -8.74
CA GLU A 218 -24.08 18.18 -8.20
C GLU A 218 -22.74 17.45 -8.31
N HIS A 219 -21.64 18.20 -8.23
CA HIS A 219 -20.31 17.62 -8.24
C HIS A 219 -20.00 16.95 -6.90
N ILE A 220 -19.73 15.65 -6.94
CA ILE A 220 -19.33 14.89 -5.76
C ILE A 220 -17.84 14.56 -5.88
N VAL A 221 -17.06 15.00 -4.88
CA VAL A 221 -15.66 14.57 -4.73
C VAL A 221 -15.66 13.12 -4.22
N MET A 222 -15.16 12.21 -5.03
CA MET A 222 -15.05 10.79 -4.71
C MET A 222 -13.82 10.18 -5.38
N VAL A 223 -13.38 9.02 -4.89
CA VAL A 223 -12.28 8.29 -5.51
C VAL A 223 -12.76 7.64 -6.80
N ASN A 224 -12.17 8.08 -7.91
CA ASN A 224 -12.54 7.61 -9.24
C ASN A 224 -11.73 6.37 -9.65
N LYS A 225 -10.40 6.44 -9.49
CA LYS A 225 -9.46 5.35 -9.82
C LYS A 225 -8.44 5.15 -8.70
N TRP A 226 -7.94 3.93 -8.57
CA TRP A 226 -6.95 3.58 -7.55
C TRP A 226 -6.02 2.45 -8.00
N VAL A 227 -4.83 2.41 -7.40
CA VAL A 227 -3.88 1.29 -7.48
C VAL A 227 -3.47 0.90 -6.06
N ASP A 228 -3.39 -0.41 -5.84
CA ASP A 228 -3.08 -0.97 -4.54
C ASP A 228 -1.68 -1.58 -4.57
N TYR A 229 -0.69 -0.84 -4.06
CA TYR A 229 0.66 -1.30 -3.79
C TYR A 229 0.93 -1.32 -2.29
N THR A 230 -0.11 -1.56 -1.46
CA THR A 230 -0.01 -1.47 0.00
C THR A 230 0.97 -2.48 0.60
N ASN A 231 1.33 -3.50 -0.17
CA ASN A 231 2.39 -4.46 0.16
C ASN A 231 3.81 -3.85 0.12
N THR A 232 4.02 -2.76 -0.62
CA THR A 232 5.38 -2.25 -0.94
C THR A 232 5.50 -0.75 -0.74
N TYR A 233 4.59 0.05 -1.29
CA TYR A 233 4.73 1.52 -1.36
C TYR A 233 3.56 2.26 -0.74
N GLY A 234 2.35 1.70 -0.80
CA GLY A 234 1.14 2.35 -0.31
C GLY A 234 -0.04 2.21 -1.28
N PHE A 235 -1.04 3.05 -1.09
CA PHE A 235 -2.25 3.07 -1.90
C PHE A 235 -2.34 4.40 -2.63
N GLY A 236 -2.46 4.35 -3.96
CA GLY A 236 -2.59 5.56 -4.79
C GLY A 236 -4.00 5.67 -5.36
N CYS A 237 -4.54 6.87 -5.42
CA CYS A 237 -5.85 7.10 -6.02
C CYS A 237 -5.98 8.49 -6.64
N VAL A 238 -6.97 8.66 -7.51
CA VAL A 238 -7.32 9.97 -8.09
C VAL A 238 -8.77 10.26 -7.82
N LEU A 239 -9.03 11.46 -7.31
CA LEU A 239 -10.35 11.97 -7.00
C LEU A 239 -11.04 12.50 -8.27
N SER A 240 -12.36 12.63 -8.24
CA SER A 240 -13.15 13.17 -9.34
C SER A 240 -12.83 14.61 -9.72
N ASP A 241 -12.24 15.40 -8.80
CA ASP A 241 -11.76 16.77 -9.08
C ASP A 241 -10.35 16.81 -9.70
N GLY A 242 -9.74 15.65 -9.94
CA GLY A 242 -8.38 15.53 -10.49
C GLY A 242 -7.27 15.47 -9.45
N THR A 243 -7.58 15.61 -8.15
CA THR A 243 -6.58 15.50 -7.09
C THR A 243 -6.02 14.08 -7.03
N GLU A 244 -4.70 13.96 -7.12
CA GLU A 244 -3.96 12.71 -6.98
C GLU A 244 -3.56 12.54 -5.52
N CYS A 245 -3.85 11.37 -4.95
CA CYS A 245 -3.58 11.07 -3.55
C CYS A 245 -2.73 9.80 -3.45
N VAL A 246 -1.79 9.79 -2.51
CA VAL A 246 -1.02 8.59 -2.14
C VAL A 246 -0.98 8.47 -0.64
N GLN A 247 -1.52 7.39 -0.09
CA GLN A 247 -1.32 7.00 1.30
C GLN A 247 -0.15 6.02 1.37
N PHE A 248 0.93 6.41 2.03
CA PHE A 248 2.12 5.58 2.19
C PHE A 248 1.94 4.54 3.31
N VAL A 249 2.76 3.48 3.26
CA VAL A 249 2.75 2.40 4.27
C VAL A 249 3.06 2.91 5.69
N ASP A 250 3.80 4.00 5.81
CA ASP A 250 4.10 4.64 7.10
C ASP A 250 2.94 5.49 7.66
N GLY A 251 1.79 5.51 6.99
CA GLY A 251 0.58 6.22 7.42
C GLY A 251 0.54 7.71 7.07
N SER A 252 1.60 8.25 6.47
CA SER A 252 1.56 9.59 5.88
C SER A 252 0.82 9.61 4.55
N SER A 253 0.33 10.78 4.16
CA SER A 253 -0.45 10.94 2.93
C SER A 253 0.04 12.13 2.12
N CYS A 254 0.15 11.98 0.81
CA CYS A 254 0.45 13.05 -0.12
C CYS A 254 -0.75 13.32 -1.02
N ALA A 255 -0.99 14.59 -1.31
CA ALA A 255 -1.95 15.04 -2.30
C ALA A 255 -1.28 16.01 -3.29
N HIS A 256 -1.67 15.90 -4.55
CA HIS A 256 -1.18 16.71 -5.66
C HIS A 256 -2.37 17.13 -6.53
N SER A 257 -2.41 18.41 -6.91
CA SER A 257 -3.36 18.93 -7.87
C SER A 257 -2.65 19.85 -8.85
N ALA A 258 -2.75 19.53 -10.14
CA ALA A 258 -2.36 20.43 -11.21
C ALA A 258 -3.52 21.40 -11.49
N LEU A 259 -3.40 22.66 -11.05
CA LEU A 259 -4.40 23.67 -11.36
C LEU A 259 -4.21 24.10 -12.82
N SER A 260 -5.06 23.60 -13.72
CA SER A 260 -5.25 24.23 -15.03
C SER A 260 -6.25 25.37 -14.85
N ASP A 261 -5.77 26.61 -14.82
CA ASP A 261 -6.65 27.78 -14.83
C ASP A 261 -7.37 27.86 -16.20
N LEU A 262 -8.56 27.27 -16.29
CA LEU A 262 -9.38 27.28 -17.50
C LEU A 262 -9.95 28.67 -17.84
N ARG A 263 -9.76 29.67 -16.95
CA ARG A 263 -10.26 31.04 -17.16
C ARG A 263 -9.21 32.01 -17.69
N PHE A 264 -7.92 31.73 -17.47
CA PHE A 264 -6.83 32.51 -18.04
C PHE A 264 -5.73 31.57 -18.52
N ALA A 265 -5.71 31.33 -19.83
CA ALA A 265 -4.67 30.58 -20.53
C ALA A 265 -3.32 31.33 -20.55
N THR A 266 -2.79 31.69 -19.39
CA THR A 266 -1.47 32.29 -19.20
C THR A 266 -0.57 31.29 -18.50
N ARG A 267 0.03 30.37 -19.28
CA ARG A 267 1.34 29.68 -19.15
C ARG A 267 1.91 29.24 -17.78
N TYR A 268 1.19 29.33 -16.67
CA TYR A 268 1.61 28.84 -15.37
C TYR A 268 0.54 27.90 -14.84
N THR A 269 0.72 26.60 -15.09
CA THR A 269 0.08 25.57 -14.26
C THR A 269 0.70 25.70 -12.88
N ALA A 270 -0.03 26.28 -11.93
CA ALA A 270 0.40 26.26 -10.54
C ALA A 270 0.14 24.83 -10.02
N GLU A 271 1.21 24.04 -9.89
CA GLU A 271 1.12 22.78 -9.15
C GLU A 271 0.95 23.11 -7.67
N ARG A 272 0.10 22.35 -7.00
CA ARG A 272 0.00 22.39 -5.55
C ARG A 272 0.25 20.98 -5.03
N TRP A 273 1.20 20.88 -4.11
CA TRP A 273 1.52 19.66 -3.41
C TRP A 273 1.31 19.82 -1.92
N GLN A 274 0.89 18.73 -1.30
CA GLN A 274 0.75 18.62 0.15
C GLN A 274 1.26 17.26 0.60
N LEU A 275 2.04 17.23 1.67
CA LEU A 275 2.39 16.03 2.41
C LEU A 275 1.94 16.19 3.86
N VAL A 276 1.14 15.25 4.32
CA VAL A 276 0.61 15.17 5.67
C VAL A 276 1.33 14.03 6.39
N ILE A 277 2.07 14.37 7.43
CA ILE A 277 2.75 13.44 8.33
C ILE A 277 2.03 13.45 9.68
N ASN A 278 2.09 12.33 10.40
CA ASN A 278 1.38 12.14 11.66
C ASN A 278 -0.12 12.43 11.52
N THR A 279 -0.78 11.74 10.58
CA THR A 279 -2.22 11.87 10.30
C THR A 279 -3.13 11.65 11.52
N ASN A 280 -2.60 11.08 12.59
CA ASN A 280 -3.29 10.85 13.85
C ASN A 280 -3.12 12.00 14.88
N GLU A 281 -2.20 12.94 14.67
CA GLU A 281 -1.99 14.11 15.54
C GLU A 281 -2.98 15.24 15.22
N ARG A 282 -3.34 16.05 16.23
CA ARG A 282 -4.25 17.19 16.06
C ARG A 282 -3.58 18.49 16.57
N PRO A 283 -3.22 19.45 15.69
CA PRO A 283 -3.30 19.37 14.23
C PRO A 283 -2.25 18.42 13.62
N PRO A 284 -2.51 17.84 12.43
CA PRO A 284 -1.51 17.05 11.74
C PRO A 284 -0.36 17.94 11.25
N THR A 285 0.80 17.34 11.01
CA THR A 285 1.93 18.08 10.42
C THR A 285 1.78 18.12 8.91
N VAL A 286 1.68 19.33 8.33
CA VAL A 286 1.44 19.54 6.91
C VAL A 286 2.59 20.30 6.28
N TYR A 287 3.14 19.75 5.20
CA TYR A 287 4.11 20.39 4.32
C TYR A 287 3.42 20.71 3.01
N GLU A 288 3.54 21.94 2.53
CA GLU A 288 2.99 22.37 1.24
C GLU A 288 4.10 22.99 0.40
N TRP A 289 4.05 22.74 -0.91
CA TRP A 289 4.96 23.36 -1.88
C TRP A 289 4.28 23.46 -3.24
N THR A 290 4.79 24.37 -4.06
CA THR A 290 4.30 24.61 -5.43
C THR A 290 5.33 24.23 -6.50
N SER A 291 6.56 23.93 -6.09
CA SER A 291 7.63 23.43 -6.94
C SER A 291 8.51 22.46 -6.15
N VAL A 292 8.91 21.35 -6.77
CA VAL A 292 9.82 20.37 -6.17
C VAL A 292 11.18 20.99 -5.84
N SER A 293 11.58 22.05 -6.57
CA SER A 293 12.82 22.81 -6.28
C SER A 293 12.86 23.43 -4.89
N ASP A 294 11.70 23.66 -4.28
CA ASP A 294 11.57 24.38 -3.01
C ASP A 294 11.71 23.43 -1.81
N VAL A 295 11.78 22.12 -2.07
CA VAL A 295 11.86 21.07 -1.06
C VAL A 295 13.32 20.66 -0.86
N SER A 296 13.84 20.85 0.35
CA SER A 296 15.21 20.46 0.73
C SER A 296 15.26 19.21 1.63
N ASP A 297 14.13 18.81 2.20
CA ASP A 297 14.06 17.65 3.10
C ASP A 297 14.14 16.33 2.30
N PRO A 298 15.18 15.49 2.52
CA PRO A 298 15.35 14.23 1.79
C PRO A 298 14.20 13.23 1.98
N VAL A 299 13.50 13.26 3.12
CA VAL A 299 12.33 12.40 3.38
C VAL A 299 11.15 12.82 2.52
N VAL A 300 10.93 14.13 2.40
CA VAL A 300 9.87 14.69 1.55
C VAL A 300 10.18 14.43 0.07
N ILE A 301 11.44 14.64 -0.36
CA ILE A 301 11.89 14.33 -1.73
C ILE A 301 11.63 12.87 -2.10
N ARG A 302 12.01 11.92 -1.23
CA ARG A 302 11.76 10.49 -1.48
C ARG A 302 10.26 10.17 -1.60
N LYS A 303 9.41 10.84 -0.82
CA LYS A 303 7.95 10.68 -0.92
C LYS A 303 7.40 11.26 -2.23
N ILE A 304 7.94 12.38 -2.71
CA ILE A 304 7.61 12.95 -4.02
C ILE A 304 7.98 11.98 -5.15
N GLU A 305 9.17 11.38 -5.10
CA GLU A 305 9.61 10.38 -6.07
C GLU A 305 8.66 9.17 -6.11
N LEU A 306 8.28 8.65 -4.94
CA LEU A 306 7.30 7.56 -4.84
C LEU A 306 5.92 7.98 -5.36
N ALA A 307 5.43 9.16 -4.99
CA ALA A 307 4.14 9.66 -5.48
C ALA A 307 4.12 9.77 -7.01
N ASN A 308 5.24 10.18 -7.62
CA ASN A 308 5.39 10.19 -9.07
C ASN A 308 5.30 8.79 -9.68
N LEU A 309 5.81 7.73 -9.05
CA LEU A 309 5.64 6.36 -9.56
C LEU A 309 4.17 5.94 -9.60
N PHE A 310 3.40 6.28 -8.56
CA PHE A 310 1.95 6.05 -8.53
C PHE A 310 1.26 6.78 -9.68
N ARG A 311 1.61 8.04 -9.93
CA ARG A 311 1.05 8.83 -11.03
C ARG A 311 1.29 8.15 -12.39
N HIS A 312 2.53 7.74 -12.68
CA HIS A 312 2.83 7.03 -13.93
C HIS A 312 2.09 5.70 -14.04
N ALA A 313 1.94 4.95 -12.94
CA ALA A 313 1.14 3.72 -12.95
C ALA A 313 -0.34 3.99 -13.26
N LEU A 314 -0.92 5.02 -12.64
CA LEU A 314 -2.30 5.49 -12.83
C LEU A 314 -2.57 6.09 -14.21
N GLU A 315 -1.54 6.56 -14.92
CA GLU A 315 -1.60 7.01 -16.30
C GLU A 315 -1.52 5.83 -17.29
N ASN A 316 -0.61 4.88 -17.08
CA ASN A 316 -0.35 3.78 -18.02
C ASN A 316 -1.39 2.64 -17.99
N LEU A 317 -2.08 2.43 -16.87
CA LEU A 317 -3.25 1.54 -16.82
C LEU A 317 -4.42 2.04 -17.70
N CYS A 318 -4.34 3.27 -18.23
CA CYS A 318 -5.40 3.90 -19.01
C CYS A 318 -5.21 3.71 -20.53
N VAL A 319 -5.82 2.67 -21.12
CA VAL A 319 -6.12 2.67 -22.56
C VAL A 319 -7.58 2.24 -22.83
N ALA A 320 -8.30 3.11 -23.54
CA ALA A 320 -9.61 2.93 -24.21
C ALA A 320 -10.92 2.95 -23.40
N TYR A 321 -11.09 2.24 -22.26
CA TYR A 321 -12.43 2.11 -21.65
C TYR A 321 -12.91 3.36 -20.88
N MET A 322 -11.98 4.06 -20.22
CA MET A 322 -12.29 5.07 -19.19
C MET A 322 -12.44 6.52 -19.72
N HIS A 323 -12.02 6.82 -20.95
CA HIS A 323 -12.15 8.18 -21.49
C HIS A 323 -13.62 8.61 -21.67
N ARG A 324 -14.55 7.65 -21.64
CA ARG A 324 -16.00 7.87 -21.76
C ARG A 324 -16.67 8.29 -20.43
N GLU A 325 -16.23 7.79 -19.28
CA GLU A 325 -16.77 8.20 -17.96
C GLU A 325 -16.20 9.54 -17.46
N LEU A 326 -14.98 9.90 -17.89
CA LEU A 326 -14.37 11.21 -17.65
C LEU A 326 -15.19 12.38 -18.22
N GLN A 327 -15.94 12.16 -19.32
CA GLN A 327 -16.74 13.21 -19.95
C GLN A 327 -18.07 13.48 -19.23
N SER A 328 -18.53 12.58 -18.37
CA SER A 328 -19.75 12.78 -17.56
C SER A 328 -19.52 13.52 -16.23
N ALA A 329 -18.26 13.74 -15.81
CA ALA A 329 -17.92 14.29 -14.50
C ALA A 329 -17.44 15.77 -14.50
N SER A 330 -17.86 16.56 -15.49
CA SER A 330 -17.76 18.04 -15.59
C SER A 330 -16.51 18.64 -16.29
N PRO A 331 -16.71 19.66 -17.16
CA PRO A 331 -15.67 20.51 -17.75
C PRO A 331 -15.24 21.69 -16.87
N PHE A 332 -15.58 21.71 -15.57
CA PHE A 332 -15.27 22.81 -14.66
C PHE A 332 -14.48 22.34 -13.42
N ALA A 333 -13.16 22.52 -13.47
CA ALA A 333 -12.30 22.46 -12.29
C ALA A 333 -12.59 23.68 -11.40
N VAL A 334 -13.23 23.48 -10.24
CA VAL A 334 -13.36 24.52 -9.21
C VAL A 334 -12.17 24.37 -8.27
N VAL A 335 -11.36 25.43 -8.16
CA VAL A 335 -10.22 25.48 -7.24
C VAL A 335 -10.72 25.50 -5.80
N MET A 336 -10.52 24.42 -5.06
CA MET A 336 -10.84 24.35 -3.63
C MET A 336 -9.70 24.95 -2.80
N PRO A 337 -9.99 25.66 -1.68
CA PRO A 337 -8.97 26.29 -0.84
C PRO A 337 -8.06 25.28 -0.12
N TYR A 338 -8.52 24.04 0.06
CA TYR A 338 -7.78 22.94 0.67
C TYR A 338 -7.85 21.72 -0.26
N MET A 339 -6.74 21.00 -0.41
CA MET A 339 -6.72 19.73 -1.15
C MET A 339 -7.17 18.60 -0.22
N ASN A 340 -8.10 17.78 -0.70
CA ASN A 340 -8.43 16.55 -0.01
C ASN A 340 -7.32 15.52 -0.17
N TYR A 341 -7.11 14.71 0.86
CA TYR A 341 -6.17 13.60 0.83
C TYR A 341 -6.79 12.34 1.44
N LEU A 342 -6.25 11.19 1.04
CA LEU A 342 -6.68 9.89 1.58
C LEU A 342 -6.15 9.71 3.00
N VAL A 343 -7.04 9.54 3.97
CA VAL A 343 -6.71 9.35 5.40
C VAL A 343 -6.66 7.87 5.77
N TYR A 344 -7.52 7.05 5.18
CA TYR A 344 -7.61 5.64 5.51
C TYR A 344 -8.10 4.86 4.30
N GLN A 345 -7.54 3.67 4.13
CA GLN A 345 -8.12 2.67 3.25
C GLN A 345 -7.98 1.28 3.85
N ARG A 346 -8.94 0.41 3.52
CA ARG A 346 -8.86 -1.01 3.87
C ARG A 346 -9.68 -1.85 2.91
N ARG A 347 -9.11 -2.97 2.48
CA ARG A 347 -9.81 -4.00 1.75
C ARG A 347 -10.18 -5.17 2.66
N SER A 348 -11.39 -5.70 2.51
CA SER A 348 -11.86 -6.89 3.24
C SER A 348 -13.00 -7.57 2.48
N ASN A 349 -12.92 -8.90 2.30
CA ASN A 349 -13.97 -9.75 1.71
C ASN A 349 -14.68 -9.15 0.47
N GLY A 350 -13.91 -8.72 -0.53
CA GLY A 350 -14.44 -8.14 -1.76
C GLY A 350 -15.00 -6.72 -1.63
N ALA A 351 -14.85 -6.06 -0.49
CA ALA A 351 -15.13 -4.64 -0.28
C ALA A 351 -13.84 -3.84 -0.07
N LEU A 352 -13.79 -2.60 -0.54
CA LEU A 352 -12.71 -1.65 -0.32
C LEU A 352 -13.29 -0.35 0.24
N VAL A 353 -12.90 0.01 1.46
CA VAL A 353 -13.26 1.30 2.07
C VAL A 353 -12.11 2.30 1.92
N MET A 354 -12.44 3.55 1.66
CA MET A 354 -11.55 4.70 1.53
C MET A 354 -12.17 5.90 2.25
N VAL A 355 -11.38 6.64 3.02
CA VAL A 355 -11.81 7.80 3.80
C VAL A 355 -10.94 8.99 3.44
N LEU A 356 -11.56 10.10 3.08
CA LEU A 356 -10.90 11.36 2.75
C LEU A 356 -10.79 12.29 3.97
N SER A 357 -9.93 13.30 3.88
CA SER A 357 -9.66 14.28 4.94
C SER A 357 -10.85 15.14 5.35
N ASP A 358 -11.82 15.33 4.46
CA ASP A 358 -13.09 16.01 4.74
C ASP A 358 -14.15 15.08 5.36
N GLY A 359 -13.79 13.82 5.64
CA GLY A 359 -14.66 12.82 6.24
C GLY A 359 -15.52 12.04 5.24
N ILE A 360 -15.45 12.33 3.94
CA ILE A 360 -16.14 11.51 2.92
C ILE A 360 -15.64 10.07 3.04
N THR A 361 -16.58 9.13 3.17
CA THR A 361 -16.29 7.69 3.29
C THR A 361 -16.87 6.98 2.09
N GLN A 362 -16.01 6.42 1.24
CA GLN A 362 -16.39 5.65 0.07
C GLN A 362 -16.15 4.16 0.31
N ILE A 363 -17.10 3.33 -0.08
CA ILE A 363 -17.02 1.86 -0.01
C ILE A 363 -17.34 1.30 -1.38
N ASN A 364 -16.42 0.52 -1.95
CA ASN A 364 -16.57 -0.12 -3.24
C ASN A 364 -16.77 -1.63 -3.05
N LEU A 365 -17.85 -2.17 -3.62
CA LEU A 365 -18.07 -3.60 -3.73
C LEU A 365 -17.46 -4.09 -5.04
N LEU A 366 -16.36 -4.83 -4.95
CA LEU A 366 -15.50 -5.12 -6.08
C LEU A 366 -16.10 -6.16 -7.04
N GLU A 367 -17.01 -7.00 -6.55
CA GLU A 367 -17.67 -8.04 -7.36
C GLU A 367 -18.86 -7.48 -8.15
N THR A 368 -19.63 -6.58 -7.54
CA THR A 368 -20.84 -6.00 -8.15
C THR A 368 -20.57 -4.67 -8.84
N HIS A 369 -19.38 -4.09 -8.64
CA HIS A 369 -19.00 -2.75 -9.10
C HIS A 369 -19.87 -1.60 -8.55
N GLU A 370 -20.67 -1.86 -7.51
CA GLU A 370 -21.44 -0.84 -6.81
C GLU A 370 -20.55 -0.05 -5.83
N LYS A 371 -20.85 1.24 -5.65
CA LYS A 371 -20.14 2.10 -4.70
C LYS A 371 -21.13 2.83 -3.79
N LEU A 372 -20.78 2.92 -2.51
CA LEU A 372 -21.47 3.72 -1.51
C LEU A 372 -20.56 4.89 -1.14
N VAL A 373 -21.06 6.12 -1.20
CA VAL A 373 -20.34 7.32 -0.75
C VAL A 373 -21.14 8.00 0.35
N LEU A 374 -20.62 7.96 1.56
CA LEU A 374 -21.19 8.63 2.73
C LEU A 374 -20.60 10.02 2.87
N ARG A 375 -21.48 11.00 3.11
CA ARG A 375 -21.09 12.39 3.35
C ARG A 375 -22.05 13.09 4.30
N PHE A 376 -21.58 14.19 4.86
CA PHE A 376 -22.45 15.17 5.50
C PHE A 376 -23.00 16.12 4.43
N GLU A 377 -24.29 16.40 4.53
CA GLU A 377 -24.97 17.47 3.82
C GLU A 377 -24.67 18.83 4.47
N GLU A 378 -24.87 19.92 3.76
CA GLU A 378 -24.75 21.29 4.33
C GLU A 378 -25.66 21.50 5.56
N SER A 379 -26.77 20.74 5.61
CA SER A 379 -27.70 20.72 6.73
C SER A 379 -27.17 20.02 7.99
N GLY A 380 -26.04 19.31 7.91
CA GLY A 380 -25.48 18.46 8.97
C GLY A 380 -26.04 17.03 9.01
N GLU A 381 -27.03 16.73 8.18
CA GLU A 381 -27.57 15.38 8.01
C GLU A 381 -26.60 14.48 7.23
N VAL A 382 -26.70 13.17 7.43
CA VAL A 382 -25.90 12.20 6.67
C VAL A 382 -26.69 11.73 5.45
N SER A 383 -25.99 11.57 4.34
CA SER A 383 -26.52 10.96 3.12
C SER A 383 -25.61 9.84 2.63
N VAL A 384 -26.22 8.89 1.90
CA VAL A 384 -25.53 7.83 1.17
C VAL A 384 -25.82 8.03 -0.31
N VAL A 385 -24.78 8.18 -1.10
CA VAL A 385 -24.85 8.16 -2.55
C VAL A 385 -24.53 6.76 -3.03
N VAL A 386 -25.41 6.20 -3.83
CA VAL A 386 -25.23 4.90 -4.48
C VAL A 386 -24.84 5.13 -5.93
N VAL A 387 -23.66 4.64 -6.30
CA VAL A 387 -23.18 4.61 -7.68
C VAL A 387 -23.32 3.18 -8.18
N HIS A 388 -24.23 2.98 -9.13
CA HIS A 388 -24.49 1.68 -9.73
C HIS A 388 -23.88 1.64 -11.14
N PRO A 389 -23.25 0.54 -11.57
CA PRO A 389 -22.54 0.48 -12.85
C PRO A 389 -23.44 0.75 -14.07
N GLU A 390 -24.71 0.32 -14.02
CA GLU A 390 -25.66 0.46 -15.12
C GLU A 390 -26.76 1.52 -14.89
N ARG A 391 -26.72 2.26 -13.78
CA ARG A 391 -27.80 3.20 -13.41
C ARG A 391 -27.24 4.56 -13.00
N GLU A 392 -28.08 5.57 -13.10
CA GLU A 392 -27.77 6.94 -12.68
C GLU A 392 -27.47 7.00 -11.16
N MET A 393 -26.52 7.85 -10.75
CA MET A 393 -26.16 8.03 -9.34
C MET A 393 -27.33 8.60 -8.55
N ARG A 394 -27.62 8.00 -7.40
CA ARG A 394 -28.76 8.40 -6.56
C ARG A 394 -28.33 8.65 -5.13
N ILE A 395 -28.89 9.69 -4.54
CA ILE A 395 -28.67 10.07 -3.15
C ILE A 395 -29.87 9.69 -2.28
N TYR A 396 -29.57 9.07 -1.15
CA TYR A 396 -30.52 8.58 -0.16
C TYR A 396 -30.21 9.24 1.19
N ARG A 397 -31.23 9.82 1.83
CA ARG A 397 -31.08 10.32 3.20
C ARG A 397 -31.05 9.14 4.16
N VAL A 398 -30.22 9.23 5.18
CA VAL A 398 -30.13 8.19 6.21
C VAL A 398 -30.45 8.74 7.59
N SER A 399 -30.83 7.84 8.48
CA SER A 399 -31.00 8.08 9.91
C SER A 399 -30.02 7.24 10.69
N THR A 400 -29.61 7.73 11.86
CA THR A 400 -28.83 6.98 12.85
C THR A 400 -29.72 6.12 13.76
N LYS A 401 -31.01 6.05 13.48
CA LYS A 401 -31.96 5.17 14.16
C LYS A 401 -32.09 3.87 13.40
N ALA A 402 -32.06 2.75 14.12
CA ALA A 402 -32.26 1.44 13.54
C ALA A 402 -33.73 1.23 13.16
N PHE A 403 -34.01 1.13 11.87
CA PHE A 403 -35.28 0.62 11.33
C PHE A 403 -35.06 0.10 9.91
N VAL A 404 -36.00 -0.68 9.39
CA VAL A 404 -35.95 -1.19 8.02
C VAL A 404 -36.92 -0.38 7.16
N PRO A 405 -36.48 0.14 6.00
CA PRO A 405 -37.36 0.87 5.08
C PRO A 405 -38.52 -0.01 4.58
N THR A 406 -39.65 0.60 4.27
CA THR A 406 -40.80 -0.06 3.63
C THR A 406 -40.76 0.04 2.11
N ALA A 407 -40.16 1.10 1.54
CA ALA A 407 -40.03 1.28 0.10
C ALA A 407 -39.03 0.25 -0.48
N VAL A 408 -39.39 -0.38 -1.61
CA VAL A 408 -38.59 -1.45 -2.23
C VAL A 408 -37.18 -0.98 -2.57
N ASP A 409 -37.05 0.17 -3.24
CA ASP A 409 -35.75 0.72 -3.62
C ASP A 409 -34.88 1.03 -2.39
N ASN A 410 -35.48 1.55 -1.33
CA ASN A 410 -34.76 1.92 -0.11
C ASN A 410 -34.36 0.68 0.69
N ARG A 411 -35.15 -0.40 0.66
CA ARG A 411 -34.76 -1.71 1.18
C ARG A 411 -33.54 -2.27 0.46
N CYS A 412 -33.52 -2.22 -0.88
CA CYS A 412 -32.35 -2.67 -1.64
C CYS A 412 -31.07 -1.94 -1.22
N VAL A 413 -31.15 -0.62 -1.00
CA VAL A 413 -29.99 0.16 -0.51
C VAL A 413 -29.65 -0.17 0.95
N HIS A 414 -30.64 -0.39 1.80
CA HIS A 414 -30.42 -0.85 3.17
C HIS A 414 -29.70 -2.21 3.22
N ASP A 415 -30.10 -3.14 2.35
CA ASP A 415 -29.48 -4.45 2.21
C ASP A 415 -28.04 -4.31 1.69
N LEU A 416 -27.81 -3.43 0.71
CA LEU A 416 -26.48 -3.12 0.18
C LEU A 416 -25.53 -2.54 1.24
N ILE A 417 -26.03 -1.61 2.07
CA ILE A 417 -25.30 -1.06 3.22
C ILE A 417 -24.95 -2.18 4.22
N THR A 418 -25.92 -3.05 4.49
CA THR A 418 -25.74 -4.18 5.42
C THR A 418 -24.72 -5.17 4.90
N GLU A 419 -24.77 -5.51 3.61
CA GLU A 419 -23.81 -6.38 2.94
C GLU A 419 -22.40 -5.79 2.99
N ALA A 420 -22.25 -4.52 2.59
CA ALA A 420 -20.97 -3.82 2.62
C ALA A 420 -20.37 -3.81 4.03
N ARG A 421 -21.18 -3.56 5.06
CA ARG A 421 -20.75 -3.65 6.47
C ARG A 421 -20.30 -5.06 6.83
N CYS A 422 -21.07 -6.09 6.48
CA CYS A 422 -20.71 -7.49 6.75
C CYS A 422 -19.38 -7.87 6.10
N ARG A 423 -19.14 -7.48 4.84
CA ARG A 423 -17.87 -7.71 4.14
C ARG A 423 -16.69 -7.02 4.81
N LEU A 424 -16.89 -5.80 5.34
CA LEU A 424 -15.87 -5.05 6.06
C LEU A 424 -15.59 -5.58 7.48
N VAL A 425 -16.58 -6.17 8.14
CA VAL A 425 -16.43 -6.80 9.48
C VAL A 425 -15.77 -8.17 9.39
N ASP A 426 -16.07 -8.95 8.34
CA ASP A 426 -15.56 -10.31 8.23
C ASP A 426 -14.02 -10.35 8.26
N HIS A 427 -13.49 -11.04 9.28
CA HIS A 427 -12.06 -11.26 9.50
C HIS A 427 -11.55 -12.51 8.79
N SER A 428 -12.38 -13.18 7.97
CA SER A 428 -11.96 -14.32 7.18
C SER A 428 -10.85 -13.87 6.22
N ASN A 429 -9.62 -14.34 6.48
CA ASN A 429 -8.49 -14.22 5.57
C ASN A 429 -8.76 -15.06 4.32
N ARG A 430 -9.65 -14.60 3.44
CA ARG A 430 -9.70 -15.11 2.08
C ARG A 430 -8.49 -14.54 1.34
N PRO A 431 -7.52 -15.37 0.91
CA PRO A 431 -6.45 -14.87 0.06
C PRO A 431 -7.09 -14.39 -1.24
N TYR A 432 -6.95 -13.09 -1.52
CA TYR A 432 -7.31 -12.54 -2.82
C TYR A 432 -6.04 -12.20 -3.59
N TYR A 433 -6.03 -12.68 -4.83
CA TYR A 433 -5.02 -12.37 -5.83
C TYR A 433 -5.12 -10.88 -6.17
N ALA A 434 -3.99 -10.18 -6.15
CA ALA A 434 -3.91 -8.83 -6.67
C ALA A 434 -4.23 -8.88 -8.18
N THR A 435 -5.43 -8.41 -8.52
CA THR A 435 -5.90 -7.96 -9.85
C THR A 435 -5.27 -8.63 -11.07
N GLU A 436 -6.06 -9.49 -11.72
CA GLU A 436 -6.15 -9.46 -13.19
C GLU A 436 -6.52 -8.01 -13.58
N CYS A 437 -5.56 -7.30 -14.18
CA CYS A 437 -5.82 -6.17 -15.05
C CYS A 437 -5.39 -6.56 -16.46
#